data_AF-A0A1F9X7W8-F1
#
_entry.id   AF-A0A1F9X7W8-F1
#
_cell.length_a   1.000
_cell.length_b   1.000
_cell.length_c   1.000
_cell.angle_alpha   90.00
_cell.angle_beta   90.00
_cell.angle_gamma   90.00
#
_symmetry.space_group_name_H-M   'P 1'
#
loop_
_entity.id
_entity.type
_entity.pdbx_description
1 polymer ?
#
loop_
_entity_poly.entity_id
_entity_poly.type
_entity_poly.pdbx_seq_one_letter_code
_entity_poly.pdbx_strand_id
1 'polypeptide(L)'
;MVTANLHEIFGRRPVVILGAGSELRGDDGWTYHLINRLKEFVPADVHCIWGSTLPENFAGKVVQLSPASVIVADSADFGAAPGTFRFFSADELADEAPLSHRMPLKDLARLIEQRAGCPVHFLLIQPENIEFSLELSLPVSRGLEQLINNIRQILNIK
;
A
#
# COMPACT_ATOMS: atom_id res chain seq x y z
N MET A 1 -12.35 -11.82 2.63
CA MET A 1 -11.89 -10.76 3.55
C MET A 1 -11.18 -9.63 2.82
N VAL A 2 -10.17 -9.86 1.96
CA VAL A 2 -9.45 -8.78 1.23
C VAL A 2 -10.35 -7.93 0.32
N THR A 3 -11.29 -8.54 -0.41
CA THR A 3 -12.15 -7.84 -1.40
C THR A 3 -13.22 -6.93 -0.77
N ALA A 4 -13.72 -7.26 0.43
CA ALA A 4 -14.74 -6.47 1.10
C ALA A 4 -14.20 -5.10 1.54
N ASN A 5 -12.98 -5.07 2.09
CA ASN A 5 -12.34 -3.83 2.54
C ASN A 5 -11.94 -2.93 1.36
N LEU A 6 -11.49 -3.51 0.25
CA LEU A 6 -11.17 -2.75 -0.96
C LEU A 6 -12.39 -2.03 -1.54
N HIS A 7 -13.56 -2.66 -1.58
CA HIS A 7 -14.76 -2.03 -2.14
C HIS A 7 -15.23 -0.84 -1.31
N GLU A 8 -15.11 -0.90 0.02
CA GLU A 8 -15.43 0.22 0.91
C GLU A 8 -14.46 1.40 0.71
N ILE A 9 -13.16 1.11 0.64
CA ILE A 9 -12.12 2.14 0.49
C ILE A 9 -12.21 2.83 -0.87
N PHE A 10 -12.32 2.05 -1.96
CA PHE A 10 -12.46 2.61 -3.31
C PHE A 10 -13.85 3.21 -3.60
N GLY A 11 -14.83 2.97 -2.72
CA GLY A 11 -16.16 3.58 -2.75
C GLY A 11 -16.19 5.02 -2.24
N ARG A 12 -15.17 5.47 -1.49
CA ARG A 12 -15.03 6.84 -0.97
C ARG A 12 -13.90 7.56 -1.68
N ARG A 13 -14.24 8.56 -2.50
CA ARG A 13 -13.28 9.25 -3.39
C ARG A 13 -13.13 10.73 -3.03
N PRO A 14 -11.97 11.36 -3.25
CA PRO A 14 -10.75 10.80 -3.85
C PRO A 14 -10.02 9.80 -2.94
N VAL A 15 -9.31 8.83 -3.53
CA VAL A 15 -8.45 7.88 -2.78
C VAL A 15 -7.00 8.17 -3.11
N VAL A 16 -6.12 8.13 -2.12
CA VAL A 16 -4.67 8.17 -2.35
C VAL A 16 -4.05 6.81 -1.99
N ILE A 17 -3.27 6.25 -2.89
CA ILE A 17 -2.44 5.07 -2.65
C ILE A 17 -0.99 5.54 -2.56
N LEU A 18 -0.41 5.47 -1.37
CA LEU A 18 0.97 5.82 -1.07
C LEU A 18 1.79 4.53 -0.93
N GLY A 19 2.63 4.22 -1.92
CA GLY A 19 3.55 3.10 -1.85
C GLY A 19 4.81 3.45 -1.09
N ALA A 20 5.24 2.58 -0.18
CA ALA A 20 6.51 2.63 0.53
C ALA A 20 7.34 1.38 0.19
N GLY A 21 8.67 1.49 0.31
CA GLY A 21 9.60 0.39 0.04
C GLY A 21 10.81 0.81 -0.78
N SER A 22 11.49 -0.16 -1.38
CA SER A 22 12.68 0.08 -2.21
C SER A 22 12.73 -0.88 -3.40
N GLU A 23 12.76 -0.32 -4.61
CA GLU A 23 12.92 -1.05 -5.86
C GLU A 23 14.27 -1.79 -5.98
N LEU A 24 15.21 -1.52 -5.07
CA LEU A 24 16.53 -2.15 -5.02
C LEU A 24 16.56 -3.38 -4.09
N ARG A 25 15.44 -3.70 -3.43
CA ARG A 25 15.38 -4.68 -2.33
C ARG A 25 14.36 -5.78 -2.57
N GLY A 26 14.34 -6.34 -3.77
CA GLY A 26 13.52 -7.49 -4.13
C GLY A 26 12.05 -7.24 -3.81
N ASP A 27 11.47 -8.03 -2.91
CA ASP A 27 10.06 -7.94 -2.56
C ASP A 27 9.66 -6.63 -1.87
N ASP A 28 10.60 -5.89 -1.26
CA ASP A 28 10.35 -4.53 -0.75
C ASP A 28 10.00 -3.55 -1.87
N GLY A 29 10.30 -3.90 -3.13
CA GLY A 29 9.98 -3.12 -4.32
C GLY A 29 8.57 -3.36 -4.89
N TRP A 30 7.77 -4.27 -4.33
CA TRP A 30 6.49 -4.67 -4.92
C TRP A 30 5.52 -3.49 -5.14
N THR A 31 5.54 -2.53 -4.23
CA THR A 31 4.72 -1.31 -4.25
C THR A 31 5.07 -0.39 -5.40
N TYR A 32 6.35 -0.31 -5.80
CA TYR A 32 6.78 0.42 -7.00
C TYR A 32 6.07 -0.14 -8.25
N HIS A 33 6.04 -1.47 -8.38
CA HIS A 33 5.35 -2.13 -9.49
C HIS A 33 3.83 -1.95 -9.41
N LEU A 34 3.22 -2.04 -8.22
CA LEU A 34 1.81 -1.74 -8.01
C LEU A 34 1.47 -0.33 -8.51
N ILE A 35 2.16 0.70 -8.00
CA ILE A 35 1.88 2.10 -8.29
C ILE A 35 1.99 2.39 -9.79
N ASN A 36 3.00 1.84 -10.46
CA ASN A 36 3.17 2.05 -11.90
C ASN A 36 2.06 1.40 -12.71
N ARG A 37 1.63 0.19 -12.36
CA ARG A 37 0.54 -0.50 -13.06
C ARG A 37 -0.82 0.12 -12.80
N LEU A 38 -1.10 0.55 -11.56
CA LEU A 38 -2.37 1.20 -11.23
C LEU A 38 -2.56 2.49 -12.04
N LYS A 39 -1.52 3.31 -12.21
CA LYS A 39 -1.58 4.55 -13.01
C LYS A 39 -2.06 4.36 -14.45
N GLU A 40 -1.92 3.16 -15.01
CA GLU A 40 -2.35 2.86 -16.38
C GLU A 40 -3.87 2.78 -16.54
N PHE A 41 -4.60 2.50 -15.46
CA PHE A 41 -6.03 2.21 -15.55
C PHE A 41 -6.91 2.82 -14.47
N VAL A 42 -6.38 3.22 -13.30
CA VAL A 42 -7.22 3.80 -12.25
C VAL A 42 -7.85 5.14 -12.68
N PRO A 43 -9.07 5.45 -12.21
CA PRO A 43 -9.72 6.72 -12.53
C PRO A 43 -8.97 7.92 -11.94
N ALA A 44 -9.28 9.12 -12.43
CA ALA A 44 -8.57 10.36 -12.08
C ALA A 44 -8.65 10.75 -10.59
N ASP A 45 -9.65 10.23 -9.87
CA ASP A 45 -9.89 10.43 -8.44
C ASP A 45 -9.23 9.34 -7.57
N VAL A 46 -8.40 8.47 -8.16
CA VAL A 46 -7.49 7.56 -7.47
C VAL A 46 -6.05 7.98 -7.76
N HIS A 47 -5.38 8.54 -6.76
CA HIS A 47 -4.05 9.09 -6.89
C HIS A 47 -2.99 8.10 -6.41
N CYS A 48 -2.11 7.67 -7.31
CA CYS A 48 -1.02 6.75 -6.99
C CYS A 48 0.30 7.51 -6.79
N ILE A 49 0.87 7.45 -5.58
CA ILE A 49 2.09 8.14 -5.18
C ILE A 49 3.14 7.09 -4.80
N TRP A 50 4.33 7.18 -5.40
CA TRP A 50 5.49 6.42 -4.96
C TRP A 50 6.25 7.23 -3.92
N GLY A 51 6.22 6.76 -2.67
CA GLY A 51 6.89 7.37 -1.52
C GLY A 51 8.30 6.85 -1.27
N SER A 52 8.70 5.76 -1.93
CA SER A 52 10.00 5.11 -1.76
C SER A 52 10.27 4.80 -0.27
N THR A 53 11.51 4.97 0.17
CA THR A 53 11.95 4.63 1.52
C THR A 53 11.54 5.66 2.59
N LEU A 54 10.98 6.81 2.19
CA LEU A 54 10.61 7.94 3.06
C LEU A 54 9.19 8.45 2.71
N PRO A 55 8.14 7.63 2.87
CA PRO A 55 6.76 7.99 2.53
C PRO A 55 6.24 9.22 3.30
N GLU A 56 6.76 9.52 4.49
CA GLU A 56 6.40 10.68 5.31
C GLU A 56 6.66 12.02 4.62
N ASN A 57 7.66 12.08 3.73
CA ASN A 57 7.96 13.28 2.93
C ASN A 57 6.84 13.64 1.96
N PHE A 58 5.94 12.69 1.67
CA PHE A 58 4.82 12.88 0.77
C PHE A 58 3.53 13.26 1.49
N ALA A 59 3.52 13.33 2.83
CA ALA A 59 2.31 13.69 3.59
C ALA A 59 1.72 15.04 3.14
N GLY A 60 2.56 16.05 2.85
CA GLY A 60 2.07 17.33 2.33
C GLY A 60 1.37 17.21 0.98
N LYS A 61 1.89 16.35 0.09
CA LYS A 61 1.27 16.06 -1.22
C LYS A 61 -0.03 15.29 -1.05
N VAL A 62 -0.09 14.32 -0.13
CA VAL A 62 -1.31 13.59 0.20
C VAL A 62 -2.41 14.55 0.66
N VAL A 63 -2.09 15.48 1.58
CA VAL A 63 -3.05 16.46 2.11
C VAL A 63 -3.60 17.38 1.01
N GLN A 64 -2.76 17.83 0.08
CA GLN A 64 -3.19 18.68 -1.05
C GLN A 64 -4.24 18.02 -1.94
N LEU A 65 -4.28 16.69 -1.98
CA LEU A 65 -5.27 15.94 -2.77
C LEU A 65 -6.63 15.80 -2.09
N SER A 66 -6.77 16.25 -0.83
CA SER A 66 -8.01 16.18 -0.05
C SER A 66 -8.70 14.80 -0.11
N PRO A 67 -7.98 13.70 0.19
CA PRO A 67 -8.51 12.36 0.05
C PRO A 67 -9.64 12.08 1.05
N ALA A 68 -10.61 11.27 0.63
CA ALA A 68 -11.59 10.66 1.52
C ALA A 68 -10.99 9.47 2.30
N SER A 69 -9.95 8.84 1.77
CA SER A 69 -9.17 7.80 2.45
C SER A 69 -7.76 7.65 1.84
N VAL A 70 -6.83 7.13 2.65
CA VAL A 70 -5.45 6.85 2.20
C VAL A 70 -5.15 5.38 2.41
N ILE A 71 -4.55 4.73 1.40
CA ILE A 71 -3.97 3.40 1.49
C ILE A 71 -2.45 3.54 1.49
N VAL A 72 -1.79 3.14 2.57
CA VAL A 72 -0.34 2.96 2.60
C VAL A 72 -0.02 1.53 2.23
N ALA A 73 0.67 1.33 1.11
CA ALA A 73 1.12 0.02 0.69
C ALA A 73 2.59 -0.17 1.10
N ASP A 74 2.94 -1.31 1.70
CA ASP A 74 4.32 -1.62 2.12
C ASP A 74 4.57 -3.14 2.15
N SER A 75 5.82 -3.55 2.23
CA SER A 75 6.20 -4.93 2.60
C SER A 75 6.30 -5.05 4.12
N ALA A 76 5.78 -6.14 4.69
CA ALA A 76 5.87 -6.37 6.13
C ALA A 76 5.89 -7.88 6.44
N ASP A 77 6.68 -8.26 7.44
CA ASP A 77 6.66 -9.62 7.96
C ASP A 77 5.58 -9.76 9.04
N PHE A 78 4.53 -10.51 8.73
CA PHE A 78 3.42 -10.83 9.63
C PHE A 78 3.18 -12.34 9.71
N GLY A 79 4.22 -13.14 9.43
CA GLY A 79 4.21 -14.59 9.58
C GLY A 79 3.26 -15.36 8.65
N ALA A 80 2.82 -14.75 7.55
CA ALA A 80 2.01 -15.44 6.53
C ALA A 80 2.90 -16.16 5.49
N ALA A 81 2.27 -16.81 4.51
CA ALA A 81 3.00 -17.31 3.35
C ALA A 81 3.42 -16.16 2.42
N PRO A 82 4.63 -16.17 1.82
CA PRO A 82 5.05 -15.13 0.89
C PRO A 82 4.05 -14.85 -0.23
N GLY A 83 3.88 -13.59 -0.59
CA GLY A 83 2.89 -13.13 -1.57
C GLY A 83 1.46 -12.98 -1.02
N THR A 84 1.22 -13.34 0.25
CA THR A 84 -0.08 -13.10 0.89
C THR A 84 -0.26 -11.60 1.16
N PHE A 85 -1.42 -11.05 0.77
CA PHE A 85 -1.82 -9.70 1.18
C PHE A 85 -2.77 -9.73 2.36
N ARG A 86 -2.65 -8.70 3.19
CA ARG A 86 -3.65 -8.37 4.20
C ARG A 86 -3.87 -6.87 4.24
N PHE A 87 -5.12 -6.52 4.54
CA PHE A 87 -5.49 -5.16 4.86
C PHE A 87 -5.49 -5.01 6.37
N PHE A 88 -4.91 -3.92 6.85
CA PHE A 88 -4.92 -3.54 8.25
C PHE A 88 -5.46 -2.12 8.37
N SER A 89 -6.34 -1.89 9.33
CA SER A 89 -6.61 -0.56 9.88
C SER A 89 -5.41 -0.07 10.69
N ALA A 90 -5.36 1.25 10.94
CA ALA A 90 -4.33 1.83 11.81
C ALA A 90 -4.35 1.24 13.23
N ASP A 91 -5.52 0.78 13.71
CA ASP A 91 -5.69 0.17 15.02
C ASP A 91 -5.15 -1.28 15.06
N GLU A 92 -5.39 -2.08 14.02
CA GLU A 92 -4.93 -3.48 13.94
C GLU A 92 -3.40 -3.61 13.85
N LEU A 93 -2.71 -2.59 13.34
CA LEU A 93 -1.24 -2.56 13.28
C LEU A 93 -0.56 -2.48 14.66
N ALA A 94 -1.29 -2.13 15.71
CA ALA A 94 -0.74 -1.96 17.05
C ALA A 94 -0.23 -3.29 17.66
N ASP A 95 -0.74 -4.43 17.18
CA ASP A 95 -0.65 -5.70 17.88
C ASP A 95 0.26 -6.73 17.19
N GLU A 96 0.73 -6.51 15.94
CA GLU A 96 1.30 -7.60 15.12
C GLU A 96 2.73 -7.47 14.56
N ALA A 97 3.47 -6.35 14.63
CA ALA A 97 4.78 -6.27 13.94
C ALA A 97 5.91 -5.48 14.64
N PRO A 98 7.12 -6.06 14.82
CA PRO A 98 8.33 -5.30 15.09
C PRO A 98 8.83 -4.66 13.79
N LEU A 99 8.57 -3.37 13.61
CA LEU A 99 8.96 -2.64 12.40
C LEU A 99 10.43 -2.16 12.52
N SER A 100 11.27 -2.63 11.60
CA SER A 100 12.70 -2.29 11.51
C SER A 100 12.97 -0.88 10.97
N HIS A 101 13.92 -0.16 11.59
CA HIS A 101 14.71 1.02 11.12
C HIS A 101 14.07 2.13 10.24
N ARG A 102 12.75 2.26 10.17
CA ARG A 102 12.04 3.41 9.57
C ARG A 102 10.97 3.92 10.55
N MET A 103 10.37 5.08 10.27
CA MET A 103 9.21 5.57 11.01
C MET A 103 8.17 4.44 11.08
N PRO A 104 7.69 4.04 12.27
CA PRO A 104 6.67 3.01 12.37
C PRO A 104 5.44 3.39 11.55
N LEU A 105 4.88 2.44 10.81
CA LEU A 105 3.69 2.62 9.98
C LEU A 105 2.54 3.32 10.74
N LYS A 106 2.37 3.00 12.02
CA LYS A 106 1.39 3.64 12.90
C LYS A 106 1.60 5.14 13.06
N ASP A 107 2.85 5.59 13.18
CA ASP A 107 3.14 7.02 13.31
C ASP A 107 2.91 7.74 11.98
N LEU A 108 3.21 7.08 10.84
CA LEU A 108 2.88 7.60 9.52
C LEU A 108 1.37 7.75 9.34
N ALA A 109 0.58 6.75 9.74
CA ALA A 109 -0.89 6.86 9.74
C ALA A 109 -1.34 8.07 10.55
N ARG A 110 -0.91 8.18 11.81
CA ARG A 110 -1.27 9.32 12.69
C ARG A 110 -0.92 10.66 12.05
N LEU A 111 0.27 10.78 11.46
CA LEU A 111 0.70 12.00 10.78
C LEU A 111 -0.25 12.37 9.64
N ILE A 112 -0.64 11.41 8.81
CA ILE A 112 -1.53 11.62 7.67
C ILE A 112 -2.95 11.91 8.17
N GLU A 113 -3.49 11.13 9.10
CA GLU A 113 -4.84 11.33 9.67
C GLU A 113 -4.99 12.71 10.31
N GLN A 114 -3.99 13.15 11.09
CA GLN A 114 -4.01 14.48 11.72
C GLN A 114 -3.96 15.63 10.70
N ARG A 115 -3.26 15.45 9.58
CA ARG A 115 -3.08 16.51 8.58
C ARG A 115 -4.16 16.53 7.50
N ALA A 116 -4.63 15.35 7.08
CA ALA A 116 -5.58 15.18 5.99
C ALA A 116 -7.03 15.00 6.49
N GLY A 117 -7.23 14.63 7.76
CA GLY A 117 -8.56 14.48 8.35
C GLY A 117 -9.35 13.27 7.80
N CYS A 118 -8.65 12.26 7.28
CA CYS A 118 -9.25 11.07 6.65
C CYS A 118 -8.63 9.79 7.23
N PRO A 119 -9.35 8.64 7.19
CA PRO A 119 -8.81 7.37 7.66
C PRO A 119 -7.64 6.88 6.80
N VAL A 120 -6.67 6.23 7.46
CA VAL A 120 -5.56 5.53 6.82
C VAL A 120 -5.72 4.02 6.97
N HIS A 121 -5.53 3.32 5.86
CA HIS A 121 -5.51 1.86 5.77
C HIS A 121 -4.17 1.40 5.25
N PHE A 122 -3.80 0.17 5.58
CA PHE A 122 -2.56 -0.45 5.16
C PHE A 122 -2.83 -1.65 4.28
N LEU A 123 -2.12 -1.72 3.16
CA LEU A 123 -2.09 -2.87 2.27
C LEU A 123 -0.69 -3.47 2.35
N LEU A 124 -0.56 -4.55 3.11
CA LEU A 124 0.72 -5.19 3.35
C LEU A 124 0.83 -6.50 2.58
N ILE A 125 2.01 -6.77 2.05
CA ILE A 125 2.36 -8.09 1.50
C ILE A 125 3.43 -8.75 2.36
N GLN A 126 3.29 -10.06 2.57
CA GLN A 126 4.35 -10.87 3.14
C GLN A 126 5.47 -11.06 2.09
N PRO A 127 6.70 -10.60 2.34
CA PRO A 127 7.82 -10.84 1.44
C PRO A 127 8.38 -12.27 1.59
N GLU A 128 9.03 -12.78 0.55
CA GLU A 128 9.93 -13.94 0.61
C GLU A 128 11.37 -13.48 0.93
N ASN A 129 11.86 -12.46 0.22
CA ASN A 129 13.21 -11.91 0.42
C ASN A 129 13.27 -10.40 0.14
N ILE A 130 13.99 -9.66 1.00
CA ILE A 130 14.22 -8.20 0.92
C ILE A 130 15.70 -7.83 0.80
N GLU A 131 16.53 -8.78 0.35
CA GLU A 131 17.91 -8.56 -0.05
C GLU A 131 18.00 -7.74 -1.36
N PHE A 132 19.23 -7.33 -1.70
CA PHE A 132 19.46 -6.57 -2.93
C PHE A 132 19.05 -7.37 -4.16
N SER A 133 18.03 -6.90 -4.85
CA SER A 133 17.48 -7.48 -6.07
C SER A 133 16.57 -6.45 -6.75
N LEU A 134 16.53 -6.46 -8.08
CA LEU A 134 15.57 -5.68 -8.88
C LEU A 134 14.33 -6.49 -9.27
N GLU A 135 14.31 -7.78 -8.93
CA GLU A 135 13.23 -8.71 -9.28
C GLU A 135 12.44 -9.10 -8.03
N LEU A 136 11.12 -9.15 -8.19
CA LEU A 136 10.21 -9.73 -7.19
C LEU A 136 10.33 -11.26 -7.21
N SER A 137 10.21 -11.87 -6.05
CA SER A 137 10.05 -13.31 -5.93
C SER A 137 8.79 -13.78 -6.65
N LEU A 138 8.78 -15.05 -7.06
CA LEU A 138 7.64 -15.63 -7.75
C LEU A 138 6.33 -15.57 -6.93
N PRO A 139 6.34 -15.84 -5.60
CA PRO A 139 5.14 -15.69 -4.78
C PRO A 139 4.62 -14.25 -4.74
N VAL A 140 5.50 -13.25 -4.55
CA VAL A 140 5.12 -11.83 -4.48
C VAL A 140 4.64 -11.30 -5.82
N SER A 141 5.30 -11.68 -6.92
CA SER A 141 4.86 -11.36 -8.28
C SER A 141 3.46 -11.90 -8.57
N ARG A 142 3.18 -13.17 -8.25
CA ARG A 142 1.85 -13.77 -8.40
C ARG A 142 0.80 -13.09 -7.54
N GLY A 143 1.17 -12.75 -6.31
CA GLY A 143 0.33 -11.97 -5.42
C GLY A 143 -0.05 -10.63 -6.06
N LEU A 144 0.94 -9.87 -6.54
CA LEU A 144 0.73 -8.57 -7.15
C LEU A 144 -0.23 -8.65 -8.34
N GLU A 145 -0.08 -9.66 -9.21
CA GLU A 145 -1.03 -9.92 -10.31
C GLU A 145 -2.46 -10.13 -9.80
N GLN A 146 -2.63 -10.95 -8.76
CA GLN A 146 -3.94 -11.21 -8.18
C GLN A 146 -4.56 -9.94 -7.59
N LEU A 147 -3.78 -9.15 -6.86
CA LEU A 147 -4.22 -7.87 -6.29
C LEU A 147 -4.68 -6.90 -7.38
N ILE A 148 -3.91 -6.77 -8.47
CA ILE A 148 -4.25 -5.87 -9.57
C ILE A 148 -5.54 -6.30 -10.26
N ASN A 149 -5.73 -7.60 -10.48
CA ASN A 149 -6.98 -8.13 -11.03
C ASN A 149 -8.17 -7.84 -10.10
N ASN A 150 -8.01 -7.98 -8.79
CA ASN A 150 -9.05 -7.64 -7.82
C ASN A 150 -9.39 -6.14 -7.87
N ILE A 151 -8.39 -5.26 -7.96
CA ILE A 151 -8.61 -3.80 -8.04
C ILE A 151 -9.33 -3.45 -9.35
N ARG A 152 -8.96 -4.05 -10.49
CA ARG A 152 -9.66 -3.86 -11.77
C ARG A 152 -11.14 -4.23 -11.67
N GLN A 153 -11.44 -5.39 -11.07
CA GLN A 153 -12.82 -5.83 -10.86
C GLN A 153 -13.61 -4.85 -9.98
N ILE A 154 -13.02 -4.38 -8.88
CA ILE A 154 -13.69 -3.45 -7.95
C ILE A 154 -13.96 -2.10 -8.60
N LEU A 155 -13.04 -1.63 -9.44
CA LEU A 155 -13.22 -0.39 -10.20
C LEU A 155 -14.11 -0.58 -11.44
N ASN A 156 -14.63 -1.78 -11.69
CA ASN A 156 -15.40 -2.15 -12.89
C ASN A 156 -14.66 -1.84 -14.21
N ILE A 157 -13.35 -2.04 -14.21
CA ILE A 157 -12.48 -1.80 -15.36
C ILE A 157 -12.26 -3.14 -16.06
N LYS A 158 -12.58 -3.20 -17.36
CA LYS A 158 -12.40 -4.39 -18.21
C LYS A 158 -10.94 -4.61 -18.60
#